data_AF-A0A2N5X4D7-F1
#
_entry.id   AF-A0A2N5X4D7-F1
#
_cell.length_a   1.000
_cell.length_b   1.000
_cell.length_c   1.000
_cell.angle_alpha   90.00
_cell.angle_beta   90.00
_cell.angle_gamma   90.00
#
_symmetry.space_group_name_H-M   'P 1'
#
loop_
_entity.id
_entity.type
_entity.pdbx_description
1 polymer ?
#
loop_
_entity_poly.entity_id
_entity_poly.type
_entity_poly.pdbx_seq_one_letter_code
_entity_poly.pdbx_strand_id
1 'polypeptide(L)'
;MYLVLQRLLLTATLAVGITACSTESTRGAAQGAAGGAAVGAIGGMVSALVFGGSVSDAAARGAVWGGSTGAVTGGIHGAKKGESAREAESRRVAAEMEKLRSKIGDDAYRGLEALARCKHSVAVAYAEAAQTNKNYDYALSGYWLEVMSVAETDGESAAEAMLPELVERDSKLTSVGQARVLLVEVIGDLEDVREESGTDRTCSA
;
A
#
# COMPACT_ATOMS: atom_id res chain seq x y z
N MET A 1 35.81 -19.38 -54.90
CA MET A 1 34.43 -19.84 -54.68
C MET A 1 34.10 -20.16 -53.20
N TYR A 2 35.07 -20.36 -52.31
CA TYR A 2 34.84 -20.56 -50.87
C TYR A 2 34.61 -19.26 -50.07
N LEU A 3 35.21 -18.14 -50.50
CA LEU A 3 35.12 -16.84 -49.79
C LEU A 3 33.72 -16.18 -49.85
N VAL A 4 32.90 -16.50 -50.86
CA VAL A 4 31.53 -15.97 -50.99
C VAL A 4 30.55 -16.77 -50.12
N LEU A 5 30.77 -18.08 -49.98
CA LEU A 5 29.96 -18.95 -49.12
C LEU A 5 30.19 -18.68 -47.62
N GLN A 6 31.42 -18.32 -47.23
CA GLN A 6 31.76 -17.99 -45.84
C GLN A 6 31.19 -16.64 -45.39
N ARG A 7 31.00 -15.69 -46.31
CA ARG A 7 30.34 -14.41 -46.01
C ARG A 7 28.81 -14.53 -45.92
N LEU A 8 28.20 -15.48 -46.64
CA LEU A 8 26.76 -15.77 -46.56
C LEU A 8 26.36 -16.52 -45.28
N LEU A 9 27.29 -17.25 -44.64
CA LEU A 9 27.06 -17.93 -43.36
C LEU A 9 27.24 -17.03 -42.13
N LEU A 10 27.88 -15.87 -42.26
CA LEU A 10 28.09 -14.93 -41.13
C LEU A 10 26.97 -13.89 -40.96
N THR A 11 26.06 -13.76 -41.94
CA THR A 11 24.95 -12.79 -41.89
C THR A 11 23.64 -13.37 -41.35
N ALA A 12 23.58 -14.66 -41.00
CA ALA A 12 22.35 -15.34 -40.59
C ALA A 12 22.18 -15.53 -39.06
N THR A 13 23.09 -15.04 -38.22
CA THR A 13 23.06 -15.18 -36.75
C THR A 13 22.84 -13.85 -36.02
N LEU A 14 21.97 -12.98 -36.55
CA LEU A 14 21.61 -11.71 -35.89
C LEU A 14 20.08 -11.44 -35.94
N ALA A 15 19.27 -12.45 -35.63
CA ALA A 15 17.81 -12.32 -35.68
C ALA A 15 17.04 -13.06 -34.56
N VAL A 16 17.66 -13.32 -33.40
CA VAL A 16 16.94 -13.87 -32.23
C VAL A 16 17.37 -13.13 -30.98
N GLY A 17 16.53 -12.21 -30.48
CA GLY A 17 16.82 -11.51 -29.23
C GLY A 17 15.87 -10.39 -28.84
N ILE A 18 14.76 -10.18 -29.58
CA ILE A 18 13.75 -9.17 -29.22
C ILE A 18 12.42 -9.90 -29.09
N THR A 19 11.99 -10.13 -27.85
CA THR A 19 10.61 -10.29 -27.33
C THR A 19 10.54 -11.35 -26.22
N ALA A 20 11.15 -11.05 -25.08
CA ALA A 20 10.75 -11.67 -23.82
C ALA A 20 10.64 -10.57 -22.75
N CYS A 21 9.78 -9.56 -23.00
CA CYS A 21 9.00 -9.02 -21.89
C CYS A 21 8.07 -10.17 -21.49
N SER A 22 8.53 -11.03 -20.58
CA SER A 22 7.66 -12.05 -19.99
C SER A 22 6.45 -11.34 -19.37
N THR A 23 5.26 -11.72 -19.78
CA THR A 23 3.98 -11.24 -19.21
C THR A 23 3.95 -11.33 -17.69
N GLU A 24 4.69 -12.27 -17.12
CA GLU A 24 4.79 -12.51 -15.67
C GLU A 24 5.50 -11.37 -14.92
N SER A 25 6.58 -10.80 -15.46
CA SER A 25 7.33 -9.73 -14.78
C SER A 25 6.57 -8.40 -14.80
N THR A 26 5.86 -8.11 -15.89
CA THR A 26 4.98 -6.95 -15.99
C THR A 26 3.75 -7.10 -15.10
N ARG A 27 3.19 -8.31 -14.99
CA ARG A 27 2.08 -8.61 -14.08
C ARG A 27 2.50 -8.48 -12.61
N GLY A 28 3.65 -9.01 -12.24
CA GLY A 28 4.22 -8.87 -10.89
C GLY A 28 4.47 -7.40 -10.53
N ALA A 29 5.06 -6.62 -11.43
CA ALA A 29 5.26 -5.18 -11.23
C ALA A 29 3.92 -4.45 -11.03
N ALA A 30 2.92 -4.72 -11.86
CA ALA A 30 1.61 -4.08 -11.75
C ALA A 30 0.89 -4.46 -10.44
N GLN A 31 0.89 -5.74 -10.07
CA GLN A 31 0.29 -6.21 -8.81
C GLN A 31 1.04 -5.69 -7.59
N GLY A 32 2.36 -5.61 -7.67
CA GLY A 32 3.19 -4.99 -6.66
C GLY A 32 2.81 -3.52 -6.51
N ALA A 33 2.75 -2.77 -7.61
CA ALA A 33 2.41 -1.35 -7.61
C ALA A 33 1.03 -1.09 -7.00
N ALA A 34 0.03 -1.85 -7.44
CA ALA A 34 -1.31 -1.85 -6.89
C ALA A 34 -1.32 -2.05 -5.36
N GLY A 35 -0.73 -3.16 -4.90
CA GLY A 35 -0.69 -3.48 -3.47
C GLY A 35 0.11 -2.47 -2.66
N GLY A 36 1.21 -1.97 -3.22
CA GLY A 36 2.01 -0.93 -2.60
C GLY A 36 1.22 0.37 -2.44
N ALA A 37 0.54 0.82 -3.50
CA ALA A 37 -0.24 2.06 -3.50
C ALA A 37 -1.34 2.01 -2.44
N ALA A 38 -2.08 0.91 -2.38
CA ALA A 38 -3.06 0.68 -1.32
C ALA A 38 -2.45 0.83 0.09
N VAL A 39 -1.34 0.15 0.37
CA VAL A 39 -0.70 0.23 1.69
C VAL A 39 -0.20 1.64 2.01
N GLY A 40 0.43 2.29 1.04
CA GLY A 40 0.90 3.65 1.19
C GLY A 40 -0.25 4.61 1.46
N ALA A 41 -1.36 4.48 0.74
CA ALA A 41 -2.54 5.32 0.91
C ALA A 41 -3.15 5.16 2.30
N ILE A 42 -3.49 3.92 2.71
CA ILE A 42 -4.10 3.66 4.01
C ILE A 42 -3.17 4.06 5.15
N GLY A 43 -1.86 3.78 5.00
CA GLY A 43 -0.89 4.24 5.99
C GLY A 43 -0.76 5.75 6.06
N GLY A 44 -0.81 6.45 4.92
CA GLY A 44 -0.90 7.90 4.86
C GLY A 44 -2.12 8.43 5.62
N MET A 45 -3.29 7.83 5.38
CA MET A 45 -4.54 8.16 6.07
C MET A 45 -4.46 7.95 7.58
N VAL A 46 -4.05 6.76 8.03
CA VAL A 46 -3.89 6.46 9.46
C VAL A 46 -2.86 7.39 10.10
N SER A 47 -1.75 7.66 9.41
CA SER A 47 -0.78 8.64 9.89
C SER A 47 -1.36 10.06 9.96
N ALA A 48 -2.25 10.47 9.06
CA ALA A 48 -2.90 11.78 9.11
C ALA A 48 -3.94 11.85 10.23
N LEU A 49 -4.68 10.77 10.48
CA LEU A 49 -5.60 10.66 11.62
C LEU A 49 -4.83 10.79 12.94
N VAL A 50 -3.81 9.94 13.14
CA VAL A 50 -3.04 9.88 14.39
C VAL A 50 -2.18 11.12 14.59
N PHE A 51 -1.48 11.60 13.56
CA PHE A 51 -0.51 12.69 13.68
C PHE A 51 -1.04 14.06 13.24
N GLY A 52 -2.26 14.12 12.70
CA GLY A 52 -2.85 15.33 12.14
C GLY A 52 -2.41 15.57 10.69
N GLY A 53 -3.30 16.17 9.91
CA GLY A 53 -3.09 16.45 8.49
C GLY A 53 -4.41 16.28 7.71
N SER A 54 -4.38 16.56 6.41
CA SER A 54 -5.48 16.19 5.51
C SER A 54 -5.34 14.72 5.10
N VAL A 55 -6.36 13.93 5.42
CA VAL A 55 -6.44 12.49 5.14
C VAL A 55 -6.24 12.23 3.65
N SER A 56 -6.98 12.92 2.79
CA SER A 56 -6.88 12.79 1.33
C SER A 56 -5.50 13.15 0.73
N ASP A 57 -4.84 14.22 1.19
CA ASP A 57 -3.46 14.53 0.74
C ASP A 57 -2.47 13.44 1.19
N ALA A 58 -2.62 12.97 2.43
CA ALA A 58 -1.77 11.91 2.95
C ALA A 58 -2.01 10.57 2.25
N ALA A 59 -3.27 10.26 1.90
CA ALA A 59 -3.67 9.12 1.09
C ALA A 59 -3.02 9.21 -0.30
N ALA A 60 -3.17 10.33 -1.01
CA ALA A 60 -2.62 10.52 -2.34
C ALA A 60 -1.09 10.42 -2.35
N ARG A 61 -0.40 11.09 -1.41
CA ARG A 61 1.06 11.01 -1.27
C ARG A 61 1.48 9.59 -0.90
N GLY A 62 0.75 8.97 0.02
CA GLY A 62 0.92 7.59 0.41
C GLY A 62 0.83 6.63 -0.77
N ALA A 63 -0.22 6.74 -1.58
CA ALA A 63 -0.46 5.94 -2.77
C ALA A 63 0.69 6.02 -3.77
N VAL A 64 1.20 7.23 -4.01
CA VAL A 64 2.34 7.44 -4.91
C VAL A 64 3.58 6.72 -4.40
N TRP A 65 3.90 6.85 -3.10
CA TRP A 65 5.10 6.19 -2.55
C TRP A 65 4.93 4.67 -2.45
N GLY A 66 3.78 4.25 -1.98
CA GLY A 66 3.41 2.85 -1.91
C GLY A 66 3.50 2.19 -3.28
N GLY A 67 2.90 2.79 -4.30
CA GLY A 67 2.83 2.23 -5.65
C GLY A 67 4.19 2.11 -6.31
N SER A 68 5.05 3.10 -6.13
CA SER A 68 6.43 3.04 -6.63
C SER A 68 7.24 1.93 -5.96
N THR A 69 7.13 1.74 -4.63
CA THR A 69 7.83 0.64 -3.92
C THR A 69 7.28 -0.73 -4.33
N GLY A 70 5.96 -0.80 -4.44
CA GLY A 70 5.24 -1.98 -4.88
C GLY A 70 5.67 -2.42 -6.29
N ALA A 71 5.73 -1.47 -7.23
CA ALA A 71 6.14 -1.72 -8.61
C ALA A 71 7.54 -2.34 -8.69
N VAL A 72 8.47 -1.80 -7.91
CA VAL A 72 9.86 -2.27 -7.86
C VAL A 72 9.96 -3.66 -7.24
N THR A 73 9.26 -3.90 -6.13
CA THR A 73 9.30 -5.19 -5.42
C THR A 73 8.57 -6.30 -6.17
N GLY A 74 7.48 -5.99 -6.87
CA GLY A 74 6.76 -6.94 -7.73
C GLY A 74 7.43 -7.15 -9.10
N GLY A 75 8.20 -6.18 -9.56
CA GLY A 75 8.80 -6.13 -10.89
C GLY A 75 10.29 -6.44 -10.94
N ILE A 76 10.85 -7.21 -10.00
CA ILE A 76 12.28 -7.54 -9.95
C ILE A 76 12.68 -8.34 -11.20
N HIS A 77 12.93 -7.63 -12.30
CA HIS A 77 13.72 -7.98 -13.50
C HIS A 77 14.06 -6.68 -14.27
N GLY A 78 15.33 -6.28 -14.22
CA GLY A 78 16.09 -6.04 -15.46
C GLY A 78 16.14 -4.65 -16.14
N ALA A 79 15.78 -3.52 -15.52
CA ALA A 79 15.85 -2.22 -16.22
C ALA A 79 17.05 -1.33 -15.82
N LYS A 80 18.26 -1.67 -16.30
CA LYS A 80 19.51 -0.89 -16.11
C LYS A 80 19.56 0.49 -16.81
N LYS A 81 18.50 0.93 -17.50
CA LYS A 81 18.50 2.21 -18.24
C LYS A 81 17.82 3.29 -17.39
N GLY A 82 18.61 4.17 -16.79
CA GLY A 82 18.16 5.23 -15.86
C GLY A 82 18.39 4.94 -14.37
N GLU A 83 19.37 4.10 -14.05
CA GLU A 83 19.65 3.53 -12.72
C GLU A 83 19.79 4.58 -11.61
N SER A 84 20.48 5.70 -11.84
CA SER A 84 20.72 6.71 -10.79
C SER A 84 19.47 7.48 -10.38
N ALA A 85 18.61 7.85 -11.33
CA ALA A 85 17.36 8.56 -11.03
C ALA A 85 16.33 7.62 -10.39
N ARG A 86 16.20 6.38 -10.91
CA ARG A 86 15.30 5.37 -10.35
C ARG A 86 15.75 4.87 -8.98
N GLU A 87 17.04 4.69 -8.75
CA GLU A 87 17.55 4.39 -7.41
C GLU A 87 17.34 5.57 -6.46
N ALA A 88 17.58 6.81 -6.89
CA ALA A 88 17.34 7.97 -6.05
C ALA A 88 15.87 8.09 -5.66
N GLU A 89 14.95 7.86 -6.61
CA GLU A 89 13.52 7.81 -6.37
C GLU A 89 13.15 6.64 -5.44
N SER A 90 13.58 5.42 -5.74
CA SER A 90 13.34 4.23 -4.91
C SER A 90 13.84 4.41 -3.47
N ARG A 91 15.02 5.02 -3.28
CA ARG A 91 15.54 5.36 -1.95
C ARG A 91 14.66 6.37 -1.22
N ARG A 92 14.18 7.42 -1.90
CA ARG A 92 13.25 8.40 -1.31
C ARG A 92 11.94 7.75 -0.91
N VAL A 93 11.40 6.92 -1.78
CA VAL A 93 10.16 6.19 -1.55
C VAL A 93 10.30 5.26 -0.34
N ALA A 94 11.35 4.44 -0.31
CA ALA A 94 11.62 3.55 0.82
C ALA A 94 11.78 4.32 2.14
N ALA A 95 12.41 5.51 2.11
CA ALA A 95 12.54 6.36 3.29
C ALA A 95 11.19 6.91 3.78
N GLU A 96 10.27 7.26 2.88
CA GLU A 96 8.92 7.70 3.28
C GLU A 96 8.08 6.53 3.83
N MET A 97 8.19 5.32 3.26
CA MET A 97 7.54 4.12 3.80
C MET A 97 8.10 3.73 5.18
N GLU A 98 9.41 3.82 5.36
CA GLU A 98 10.04 3.60 6.65
C GLU A 98 9.63 4.66 7.68
N LYS A 99 9.53 5.92 7.26
CA LYS A 99 9.04 7.00 8.11
C LYS A 99 7.59 6.74 8.54
N LEU A 100 6.72 6.33 7.62
CA LEU A 100 5.36 5.91 7.95
C LEU A 100 5.39 4.76 8.97
N ARG A 101 6.12 3.68 8.69
CA ARG A 101 6.26 2.53 9.58
C ARG A 101 6.76 2.94 10.98
N SER A 102 7.75 3.83 11.06
CA SER A 102 8.28 4.33 12.34
C SER A 102 7.26 5.16 13.13
N LYS A 103 6.26 5.76 12.47
CA LYS A 103 5.21 6.56 13.09
C LYS A 103 4.08 5.70 13.62
N ILE A 104 3.62 4.71 12.86
CA ILE A 104 2.46 3.90 13.24
C ILE A 104 2.84 2.59 13.95
N GLY A 105 4.11 2.20 13.89
CA GLY A 105 4.62 0.95 14.43
C GLY A 105 4.54 -0.21 13.45
N ASP A 106 5.40 -1.20 13.67
CA ASP A 106 5.53 -2.38 12.80
C ASP A 106 4.24 -3.19 12.66
N ASP A 107 3.54 -3.40 13.78
CA ASP A 107 2.33 -4.20 13.81
C ASP A 107 1.20 -3.51 13.02
N ALA A 108 0.93 -2.23 13.30
CA ALA A 108 -0.07 -1.48 12.55
C ALA A 108 0.27 -1.41 11.06
N TYR A 109 1.55 -1.19 10.72
CA TYR A 109 2.00 -1.19 9.32
C TYR A 109 1.71 -2.52 8.60
N ARG A 110 2.04 -3.65 9.22
CA ARG A 110 1.74 -4.99 8.67
C ARG A 110 0.25 -5.26 8.59
N GLY A 111 -0.53 -4.72 9.53
CA GLY A 111 -1.98 -4.81 9.50
C GLY A 111 -2.59 -4.03 8.35
N LEU A 112 -2.06 -2.85 8.01
CA LEU A 112 -2.45 -2.11 6.79
C LEU A 112 -2.07 -2.88 5.51
N GLU A 113 -0.91 -3.54 5.48
CA GLU A 113 -0.54 -4.46 4.39
C GLU A 113 -1.54 -5.60 4.20
N ALA A 114 -2.08 -6.12 5.31
CA ALA A 114 -3.10 -7.14 5.28
C ALA A 114 -4.46 -6.58 4.82
N LEU A 115 -4.88 -5.41 5.33
CA LEU A 115 -6.13 -4.76 5.00
C LEU A 115 -6.20 -4.37 3.51
N ALA A 116 -5.13 -3.78 2.99
CA ALA A 116 -4.98 -3.47 1.56
C ALA A 116 -5.18 -4.69 0.65
N ARG A 117 -4.91 -5.90 1.16
CA ARG A 117 -5.02 -7.18 0.44
C ARG A 117 -6.26 -7.99 0.84
N CYS A 118 -7.26 -7.34 1.45
CA CYS A 118 -8.50 -7.97 1.90
C CYS A 118 -8.29 -9.13 2.89
N LYS A 119 -7.18 -9.14 3.63
CA LYS A 119 -6.87 -10.16 4.65
C LYS A 119 -7.33 -9.68 6.02
N HIS A 120 -8.63 -9.44 6.18
CA HIS A 120 -9.18 -8.77 7.37
C HIS A 120 -8.83 -9.46 8.69
N SER A 121 -8.91 -10.79 8.78
CA SER A 121 -8.53 -11.51 10.01
C SER A 121 -7.07 -11.32 10.40
N VAL A 122 -6.18 -11.18 9.40
CA VAL A 122 -4.76 -10.87 9.63
C VAL A 122 -4.58 -9.41 10.01
N ALA A 123 -5.35 -8.50 9.39
CA ALA A 123 -5.34 -7.08 9.73
C ALA A 123 -5.77 -6.85 11.18
N VAL A 124 -6.86 -7.48 11.62
CA VAL A 124 -7.35 -7.44 13.01
C VAL A 124 -6.30 -7.99 13.98
N ALA A 125 -5.69 -9.14 13.70
CA ALA A 125 -4.67 -9.71 14.58
C ALA A 125 -3.45 -8.77 14.76
N TYR A 126 -3.03 -8.08 13.70
CA TYR A 126 -1.98 -7.06 13.80
C TYR A 126 -2.45 -5.77 14.48
N ALA A 127 -3.71 -5.39 14.30
CA ALA A 127 -4.33 -4.26 14.98
C ALA A 127 -4.35 -4.47 16.50
N GLU A 128 -4.79 -5.64 16.95
CA GLU A 128 -4.78 -6.06 18.36
C GLU A 128 -3.34 -6.07 18.91
N ALA A 129 -2.38 -6.61 18.16
CA ALA A 129 -0.97 -6.59 18.57
C ALA A 129 -0.43 -5.16 18.75
N ALA A 130 -0.71 -4.27 17.79
CA ALA A 130 -0.33 -2.86 17.85
C ALA A 130 -0.92 -2.15 19.09
N GLN A 131 -2.17 -2.45 19.44
CA GLN A 131 -2.84 -1.89 20.63
C GLN A 131 -2.19 -2.26 21.96
N THR A 132 -1.45 -3.36 22.03
CA THR A 132 -0.70 -3.74 23.24
C THR A 132 0.59 -2.93 23.44
N ASN A 133 0.95 -2.09 22.45
CA ASN A 133 2.18 -1.32 22.51
C ASN A 133 2.11 -0.22 23.58
N LYS A 134 3.24 0.04 24.25
CA LYS A 134 3.36 1.11 25.25
C LYS A 134 3.41 2.51 24.62
N ASN A 135 3.78 2.59 23.34
CA ASN A 135 3.70 3.82 22.58
C ASN A 135 2.23 4.08 22.21
N TYR A 136 1.68 5.17 22.74
CA TYR A 136 0.30 5.58 22.52
C TYR A 136 -0.05 5.72 21.03
N ASP A 137 0.84 6.28 20.20
CA ASP A 137 0.55 6.48 18.77
C ASP A 137 0.46 5.15 18.01
N TYR A 138 1.26 4.15 18.42
CA TYR A 138 1.21 2.82 17.83
C TYR A 138 -0.07 2.10 18.25
N ALA A 139 -0.44 2.23 19.53
CA ALA A 139 -1.67 1.65 20.04
C ALA A 139 -2.90 2.28 19.39
N LEU A 140 -2.90 3.61 19.23
CA LEU A 140 -3.98 4.33 18.56
C LEU A 140 -4.07 3.99 17.07
N SER A 141 -2.93 3.84 16.38
CA SER A 141 -2.89 3.36 15.00
C SER A 141 -3.48 1.96 14.86
N GLY A 142 -3.18 1.08 15.83
CA GLY A 142 -3.78 -0.24 15.93
C GLY A 142 -5.30 -0.18 16.11
N TYR A 143 -5.81 0.70 16.96
CA TYR A 143 -7.25 0.81 17.17
C TYR A 143 -7.98 1.37 15.93
N TRP A 144 -7.43 2.40 15.27
CA TRP A 144 -7.95 2.87 13.97
C TRP A 144 -7.97 1.75 12.92
N LEU A 145 -6.90 0.94 12.85
CA LEU A 145 -6.83 -0.20 11.94
C LEU A 145 -7.91 -1.25 12.23
N GLU A 146 -8.19 -1.54 13.50
CA GLU A 146 -9.25 -2.47 13.88
C GLU A 146 -10.63 -1.95 13.45
N VAL A 147 -10.93 -0.67 13.76
CA VAL A 147 -12.20 -0.02 13.37
C VAL A 147 -12.42 -0.09 11.86
N MET A 148 -11.39 0.19 11.06
CA MET A 148 -11.47 0.06 9.59
C MET A 148 -11.68 -1.39 9.15
N SER A 149 -10.95 -2.33 9.75
CA SER A 149 -11.07 -3.75 9.41
C SER A 149 -12.48 -4.28 9.70
N VAL A 150 -13.06 -3.89 10.85
CA VAL A 150 -14.44 -4.23 11.25
C VAL A 150 -15.45 -3.57 10.31
N ALA A 151 -15.21 -2.34 9.86
CA ALA A 151 -16.09 -1.67 8.91
C ALA A 151 -16.19 -2.44 7.58
N GLU A 152 -15.09 -3.03 7.11
CA GLU A 152 -15.06 -3.84 5.89
C GLU A 152 -15.66 -5.25 6.06
N THR A 153 -15.50 -5.88 7.23
CA THR A 153 -15.99 -7.26 7.46
C THR A 153 -17.41 -7.35 7.97
N ASP A 154 -17.71 -6.58 9.01
CA ASP A 154 -18.94 -6.69 9.79
C ASP A 154 -19.91 -5.53 9.51
N GLY A 155 -19.46 -4.56 8.72
CA GLY A 155 -20.23 -3.42 8.23
C GLY A 155 -20.16 -2.18 9.13
N GLU A 156 -20.69 -1.07 8.61
CA GLU A 156 -20.62 0.26 9.25
C GLU A 156 -21.15 0.24 10.70
N SER A 157 -22.27 -0.44 10.95
CA SER A 157 -22.88 -0.49 12.28
C SER A 157 -21.99 -1.17 13.34
N ALA A 158 -21.18 -2.16 12.97
CA ALA A 158 -20.25 -2.81 13.89
C ALA A 158 -19.08 -1.88 14.22
N ALA A 159 -18.53 -1.20 13.21
CA ALA A 159 -17.45 -0.23 13.40
C ALA A 159 -17.93 1.02 14.18
N GLU A 160 -19.17 1.46 13.97
CA GLU A 160 -19.78 2.57 14.71
C GLU A 160 -19.83 2.33 16.21
N ALA A 161 -20.04 1.08 16.64
CA ALA A 161 -20.07 0.71 18.04
C ALA A 161 -18.70 0.95 18.73
N MET A 162 -17.61 0.99 17.96
CA MET A 162 -16.24 1.22 18.44
C MET A 162 -15.87 2.70 18.51
N LEU A 163 -16.64 3.59 17.87
CA LEU A 163 -16.33 5.02 17.77
C LEU A 163 -16.35 5.79 19.11
N PRO A 164 -17.21 5.48 20.10
CA PRO A 164 -17.12 6.14 21.40
C PRO A 164 -15.76 5.96 22.06
N GLU A 165 -15.24 4.73 22.06
CA GLU A 165 -13.90 4.44 22.59
C GLU A 165 -12.80 5.03 21.69
N LEU A 166 -13.00 5.10 20.37
CA LEU A 166 -12.07 5.79 19.48
C LEU A 166 -11.91 7.27 19.87
N VAL A 167 -13.02 7.95 20.20
CA VAL A 167 -13.01 9.36 20.62
C VAL A 167 -12.37 9.54 22.00
N GLU A 168 -12.54 8.58 22.91
CA GLU A 168 -11.85 8.59 24.20
C GLU A 168 -10.33 8.40 24.03
N ARG A 169 -9.94 7.53 23.09
CA ARG A 169 -8.56 7.23 22.80
C ARG A 169 -7.89 8.33 22.00
N ASP A 170 -8.54 8.93 21.01
CA ASP A 170 -8.00 9.95 20.10
C ASP A 170 -8.45 11.36 20.50
N SER A 171 -7.58 12.06 21.23
CA SER A 171 -7.84 13.43 21.70
C SER A 171 -8.12 14.47 20.60
N LYS A 172 -7.84 14.15 19.32
CA LYS A 172 -8.11 15.04 18.18
C LYS A 172 -9.53 14.92 17.68
N LEU A 173 -10.23 13.84 18.05
CA LEU A 173 -11.64 13.66 17.76
C LEU A 173 -12.48 14.37 18.81
N THR A 174 -13.34 15.26 18.35
CA THR A 174 -14.22 16.07 19.20
C THR A 174 -15.56 15.42 19.45
N SER A 175 -15.95 14.42 18.65
CA SER A 175 -17.23 13.73 18.75
C SER A 175 -17.25 12.42 17.95
N VAL A 176 -18.19 11.53 18.30
CA VAL A 176 -18.50 10.31 17.54
C VAL A 176 -18.93 10.65 16.10
N GLY A 177 -19.62 11.78 15.91
CA GLY A 177 -20.01 12.25 14.58
C GLY A 177 -18.81 12.57 13.69
N GLN A 178 -17.79 13.24 14.25
CA GLN A 178 -16.53 13.49 13.53
C GLN A 178 -15.80 12.18 13.21
N ALA A 179 -15.72 11.27 14.19
CA ALA A 179 -15.07 9.97 14.02
C ALA A 179 -15.72 9.15 12.89
N ARG A 180 -17.05 9.16 12.82
CA ARG A 180 -17.83 8.51 11.75
C ARG A 180 -17.52 9.08 10.37
N VAL A 181 -17.52 10.41 10.23
CA VAL A 181 -17.23 11.07 8.94
C VAL A 181 -15.84 10.65 8.45
N LEU A 182 -14.85 10.67 9.34
CA LEU A 182 -13.49 10.27 9.01
C LEU A 182 -13.40 8.77 8.65
N LEU A 183 -14.11 7.90 9.35
CA LEU A 183 -14.17 6.48 9.02
C LEU A 183 -14.74 6.26 7.62
N VAL A 184 -15.86 6.90 7.28
CA VAL A 184 -16.48 6.80 5.95
C VAL A 184 -15.55 7.33 4.86
N GLU A 185 -14.88 8.46 5.10
CA GLU A 185 -13.89 9.03 4.17
C GLU A 185 -12.74 8.04 3.92
N VAL A 186 -12.15 7.49 4.98
CA VAL A 186 -11.00 6.58 4.85
C VAL A 186 -11.36 5.24 4.19
N ILE A 187 -12.54 4.70 4.48
CA ILE A 187 -13.01 3.49 3.79
C ILE A 187 -13.27 3.78 2.30
N GLY A 188 -13.89 4.91 1.97
CA GLY A 188 -14.09 5.33 0.58
C GLY A 188 -12.76 5.51 -0.17
N ASP A 189 -11.79 6.19 0.44
CA ASP A 189 -10.45 6.36 -0.14
C ASP A 189 -9.73 5.01 -0.33
N LEU A 190 -9.89 4.06 0.60
CA LEU A 190 -9.35 2.71 0.47
C LEU A 190 -9.99 1.95 -0.70
N GLU A 191 -11.31 2.00 -0.83
CA GLU A 191 -12.04 1.43 -1.96
C GLU A 191 -11.58 2.02 -3.30
N ASP A 192 -11.47 3.34 -3.39
CA ASP A 192 -11.03 4.04 -4.60
C ASP A 192 -9.59 3.65 -4.96
N VAL A 193 -8.69 3.57 -3.99
CA VAL A 193 -7.30 3.13 -4.24
C VAL A 193 -7.25 1.69 -4.74
N ARG A 194 -8.11 0.79 -4.26
CA ARG A 194 -8.19 -0.59 -4.77
C ARG A 194 -8.69 -0.63 -6.21
N GLU A 195 -9.70 0.17 -6.53
CA GLU A 195 -10.24 0.27 -7.89
C GLU A 195 -9.19 0.82 -8.87
N GLU A 196 -8.50 1.91 -8.50
CA GLU A 196 -7.39 2.50 -9.28
C GLU A 196 -6.22 1.52 -9.46
N SER A 197 -6.01 0.66 -8.47
CA SER A 197 -4.99 -0.39 -8.46
C SER A 197 -5.39 -1.64 -9.26
N GLY A 198 -6.59 -1.69 -9.83
CA GLY A 198 -7.08 -2.83 -10.62
C GLY A 198 -7.45 -4.05 -9.80
N THR A 199 -7.74 -3.86 -8.51
CA THR A 199 -8.34 -4.86 -7.62
C THR A 199 -9.82 -4.54 -7.39
N ASP A 200 -10.57 -5.47 -6.80
CA ASP A 200 -11.96 -5.22 -6.47
C ASP A 200 -12.06 -4.06 -5.47
N ARG A 201 -12.95 -3.10 -5.79
CA ARG A 201 -13.22 -1.92 -4.96
C ARG A 201 -13.54 -2.31 -3.52
N THR A 202 -14.44 -3.28 -3.38
CA THR A 202 -14.78 -3.90 -2.10
C THR A 202 -14.15 -5.27 -1.99
N CYS A 203 -13.79 -5.66 -0.77
CA CYS A 203 -13.34 -7.01 -0.52
C CYS A 203 -14.53 -7.97 -0.56
N SER A 204 -14.55 -8.88 -1.53
CA SER A 204 -15.52 -9.97 -1.58
C SER A 204 -15.25 -10.97 -0.44
N ALA A 205 -16.31 -11.37 0.26
CA ALA A 205 -16.27 -12.39 1.32
C ALA A 205 -16.07 -13.81 0.78
#